data_AF-A0A6B3TNN7-F1
#
_entry.id   AF-A0A6B3TNN7-F1
#
_cell.length_a   1.000
_cell.length_b   1.000
_cell.length_c   1.000
_cell.angle_alpha   90.00
_cell.angle_beta   90.00
_cell.angle_gamma   90.00
#
_symmetry.space_group_name_H-M   'P 1'
#
loop_
_entity.id
_entity.type
_entity.pdbx_description
1 polymer ?
#
loop_
_entity_poly.entity_id
_entity_poly.type
_entity_poly.pdbx_seq_one_letter_code
_entity_poly.pdbx_strand_id
1 'polypeptide(L)' 'MRTRRVVLMLFEVDFALRINDNFLTIHKAFVLADSVSECQKKAEGIRNELPQNKLHQVHIFIEA' A
#
# COMPACT_ATOMS: atom_id res chain seq x y z
N MET A 1 21.87 -19.42 -18.47
CA MET A 1 21.10 -18.45 -17.65
C MET A 1 19.81 -19.12 -17.19
N ARG A 2 19.59 -19.31 -15.88
CA ARG A 2 18.32 -19.85 -15.36
C ARG A 2 17.31 -18.71 -15.21
N THR A 3 16.25 -18.73 -16.00
CA THR A 3 15.11 -17.81 -15.86
C THR A 3 14.45 -18.10 -14.52
N ARG A 4 14.57 -17.20 -13.53
CA ARG A 4 13.82 -17.32 -12.28
C ARG A 4 12.36 -17.08 -12.59
N ARG A 5 11.49 -18.05 -12.28
CA ARG A 5 10.04 -17.87 -12.30
C ARG A 5 9.69 -16.90 -11.17
N VAL A 6 9.15 -15.73 -11.51
CA VAL A 6 8.59 -14.81 -10.52
C VAL A 6 7.17 -15.27 -10.23
N VAL A 7 6.87 -15.53 -8.96
CA VAL A 7 5.51 -15.80 -8.50
C VAL A 7 4.96 -14.48 -8.00
N LEU A 8 3.83 -14.05 -8.57
CA LEU A 8 3.13 -12.85 -8.12
C LEU A 8 2.04 -13.23 -7.12
N MET A 9 1.95 -12.43 -6.06
CA MET A 9 0.90 -12.46 -5.06
C MET A 9 0.06 -11.18 -5.21
N LEU A 10 -1.23 -11.28 -4.91
CA LEU A 10 -2.13 -10.14 -4.87
C LEU A 10 -2.27 -9.72 -3.40
N PHE A 11 -1.93 -8.47 -3.10
CA PHE A 11 -2.07 -7.89 -1.78
C PHE A 11 -3.23 -6.89 -1.77
N GLU A 12 -4.00 -6.87 -0.68
CA GLU A 12 -4.93 -5.79 -0.38
C GLU A 12 -4.19 -4.71 0.43
N VAL A 13 -4.30 -3.46 -0.01
CA VAL A 13 -3.61 -2.32 0.60
C VAL A 13 -4.63 -1.27 0.98
N ASP A 14 -4.76 -1.03 2.28
CA ASP A 14 -5.62 0.00 2.84
C ASP A 14 -4.79 1.24 3.19
N PHE A 15 -5.18 2.38 2.63
CA PHE A 15 -4.64 3.69 2.97
C PHE A 15 -5.62 4.36 3.93
N ALA A 16 -5.17 4.67 5.14
CA ALA A 16 -6.01 5.25 6.18
C ALA A 16 -5.45 6.54 6.74
N LEU A 17 -6.33 7.42 7.20
CA LEU A 17 -5.98 8.60 8.00
C LEU A 17 -6.23 8.31 9.46
N ARG A 18 -5.35 8.80 10.34
CA ARG A 18 -5.62 8.82 11.79
C ARG A 18 -6.39 10.09 12.14
N ILE A 19 -7.62 9.94 12.64
CA ILE A 19 -8.50 11.03 13.09
C ILE A 19 -9.01 10.68 14.48
N ASN A 20 -8.73 11.52 15.48
CA ASN A 20 -9.18 11.32 16.87
C ASN A 20 -8.93 9.90 17.38
N ASP A 21 -7.70 9.40 17.22
CA ASP A 21 -7.24 8.05 17.58
C ASP A 21 -7.89 6.86 16.84
N ASN A 22 -8.75 7.12 15.86
CA ASN A 22 -9.30 6.09 14.99
C ASN A 22 -8.63 6.12 13.61
N PHE A 23 -8.51 4.95 12.97
CA PHE A 23 -8.09 4.84 11.58
C PHE A 23 -9.32 4.82 10.67
N LEU A 24 -9.37 5.75 9.73
CA LEU A 24 -10.38 5.80 8.69
C LEU A 24 -9.73 5.50 7.35
N THR A 25 -10.07 4.36 6.75
CA THR A 25 -9.61 4.01 5.40
C THR A 25 -10.20 4.98 4.39
N ILE A 26 -9.34 5.67 3.64
CA ILE A 26 -9.70 6.63 2.60
C ILE A 26 -9.54 6.05 1.20
N HIS A 27 -8.70 5.03 1.04
CA HIS A 27 -8.47 4.36 -0.23
C HIS A 27 -8.12 2.91 0.00
N LYS A 28 -8.59 2.03 -0.89
CA LYS A 28 -8.19 0.62 -0.96
C LYS A 28 -7.61 0.36 -2.34
N ALA A 29 -6.50 -0.37 -2.40
CA ALA A 29 -5.86 -0.76 -3.66
C ALA A 29 -5.50 -2.24 -3.62
N PHE A 30 -5.57 -2.89 -4.77
CA PHE A 30 -5.04 -4.23 -4.95
C PHE A 30 -3.70 -4.14 -5.68
N VAL A 31 -2.64 -4.68 -5.07
CA VAL A 31 -1.27 -4.56 -5.58
C VAL A 31 -0.73 -5.95 -5.89
N LEU A 32 -0.36 -6.18 -7.15
CA LEU A 32 0.39 -7.37 -7.54
C LEU A 32 1.87 -7.17 -7.23
N ALA A 33 2.45 -8.07 -6.44
CA ALA A 33 3.86 -8.03 -6.08
C ALA A 33 4.42 -9.43 -5.79
N ASP A 34 5.72 -9.60 -5.95
CA ASP A 34 6.46 -10.83 -5.66
C ASP A 34 6.78 -11.01 -4.16
N SER A 35 6.59 -9.96 -3.36
CA SER A 35 6.91 -9.92 -1.94
C SER A 35 6.20 -8.74 -1.26
N VAL A 36 6.05 -8.83 0.07
CA VAL A 36 5.52 -7.72 0.89
C VAL A 36 6.38 -6.46 0.74
N SER A 37 7.70 -6.61 0.66
CA SER A 37 8.62 -5.48 0.48
C SER A 37 8.46 -4.78 -0.88
N GLU A 38 8.21 -5.54 -1.95
CA GLU A 38 7.89 -4.95 -3.26
C GLU A 38 6.51 -4.27 -3.23
N CYS A 39 5.52 -4.91 -2.61
CA CYS A 39 4.20 -4.33 -2.38
C CYS A 39 4.29 -3.00 -1.64
N GLN A 40 5.09 -2.93 -0.58
CA GLN A 40 5.30 -1.71 0.21
C GLN A 40 5.88 -0.57 -0.63
N LYS A 41 6.88 -0.85 -1.49
CA LYS A 41 7.44 0.15 -2.41
C LYS A 41 6.40 0.69 -3.38
N LYS A 42 5.56 -0.19 -3.93
CA LYS A 42 4.45 0.20 -4.83
C LYS A 42 3.40 1.03 -4.09
N ALA A 43 3.02 0.61 -2.88
CA ALA A 43 2.08 1.32 -2.03
C ALA A 43 2.59 2.72 -1.63
N GLU A 44 3.89 2.88 -1.37
CA GLU A 44 4.48 4.20 -1.12
C GLU A 44 4.41 5.12 -2.35
N GLY A 45 4.57 4.57 -3.56
CA GLY A 45 4.34 5.30 -4.81
C GLY A 45 2.92 5.86 -4.88
N ILE A 46 1.92 5.00 -4.62
CA ILE A 46 0.51 5.39 -4.57
C ILE A 46 0.28 6.47 -3.50
N ARG A 47 0.84 6.32 -2.31
CA ARG A 47 0.72 7.31 -1.22
C ARG A 47 1.18 8.70 -1.66
N ASN A 48 2.25 8.80 -2.46
CA ASN A 48 2.79 10.08 -2.91
C ASN A 48 1.93 10.75 -3.98
N GLU A 49 1.11 9.98 -4.70
CA GLU A 49 0.15 10.48 -5.70
C GLU A 49 -1.19 10.90 -5.07
N LEU A 50 -1.51 10.38 -3.87
CA LEU A 50 -2.70 10.81 -3.15
C LEU A 50 -2.60 12.31 -2.79
N PRO A 51 -3.70 13.07 -2.92
CA PRO A 51 -3.70 14.49 -2.58
C PRO A 51 -3.24 14.66 -1.13
N GLN A 52 -2.09 15.30 -0.95
CA GLN A 52 -1.51 15.54 0.37
C GLN A 52 -2.40 16.54 1.13
N ASN A 53 -3.40 16.02 1.83
CA ASN A 53 -4.07 16.80 2.88
C ASN A 53 -3.04 17.03 3.98
N LYS A 54 -2.48 18.24 4.02
CA LYS A 54 -1.40 18.72 4.92
C LYS A 54 -1.60 18.44 6.42
N LEU A 55 -2.76 17.94 6.83
CA LEU A 55 -3.18 17.72 8.20
C LEU A 55 -3.15 16.26 8.66
N HIS A 56 -3.09 15.28 7.75
CA HIS A 56 -3.24 13.87 8.13
C HIS A 56 -2.15 12.99 7.53
N GLN A 57 -1.44 12.27 8.39
CA GLN A 57 -0.50 11.24 7.99
C GLN A 57 -1.28 10.05 7.40
N VAL A 58 -0.97 9.68 6.16
CA VAL A 58 -1.55 8.49 5.51
C VAL A 58 -0.77 7.25 5.99
N HIS A 59 -1.49 6.36 6.65
CA HIS A 59 -1.03 5.05 7.10
C HIS A 59 -1.34 4.00 6.02
N ILE A 60 -0.46 3.02 5.87
CA ILE A 60 -0.59 1.93 4.89
C ILE A 60 -0.68 0.61 5.65
N PHE A 61 -1.74 -0.15 5.41
CA PHE A 61 -1.93 -1.52 5.90
C PHE A 61 -1.88 -2.47 4.71
N ILE A 62 -1.14 -3.58 4.82
CA ILE A 62 -0.95 -4.56 3.75
C ILE A 62 -1.44 -5.91 4.28
N GLU A 63 -2.40 -6.51 3.59
CA GLU A 63 -2.93 -7.85 3.86
C GLU A 63 -2.65 -8.78 2.67
N ALA A 64 -2.36 -10.05 2.96
CA ALA A 64 -1.88 -11.06 2.02
C ALA A 64 -2.75 -12.31 2.06
#